data_AF-A0A7K2ZLB9-F1
#
_entry.id   AF-A0A7K2ZLB9-F1
#
_cell.length_a   1.000
_cell.length_b   1.000
_cell.length_c   1.000
_cell.angle_alpha   90.00
_cell.angle_beta   90.00
_cell.angle_gamma   90.00
#
_symmetry.space_group_name_H-M   'P 1'
#
loop_
_entity.id
_entity.type
_entity.pdbx_description
1 polymer ?
#
loop_
_entity_poly.entity_id
_entity_poly.type
_entity_poly.pdbx_seq_one_letter_code
_entity_poly.pdbx_strand_id
1 'polypeptide(L)'
;LPREQAAALLNLADLDARTGRPRDALTRYRAALDAGRAAGDLYATGRAMESVGSTYAELGDYHRASDWYGRALAQRLTQGERADEARLYGRLGAVHSYAGRYGEALRNWRAAAAG
;
A
#
# COMPACT_ATOMS: atom_id res chain seq x y z
N LEU A 1 5.33 23.03 -4.23
CA LEU A 1 4.15 22.48 -4.91
C LEU A 1 3.80 21.14 -4.25
N PRO A 2 2.52 20.87 -3.94
CA PRO A 2 2.11 19.70 -3.16
C PRO A 2 2.51 18.33 -3.76
N ARG A 3 2.61 18.24 -5.09
CA ARG A 3 2.98 17.00 -5.81
C ARG A 3 4.45 16.60 -5.57
N GLU A 4 5.36 17.55 -5.72
CA GLU A 4 6.80 17.37 -5.50
C GLU A 4 7.09 17.07 -4.03
N GLN A 5 6.33 17.69 -3.12
CA GLN A 5 6.38 17.37 -1.70
C GLN A 5 5.99 15.91 -1.43
N ALA A 6 4.90 15.42 -2.04
CA ALA A 6 4.47 14.03 -1.91
C ALA A 6 5.56 13.05 -2.40
N ALA A 7 6.16 13.33 -3.57
CA ALA A 7 7.23 12.50 -4.13
C ALA A 7 8.49 12.48 -3.23
N ALA A 8 8.91 13.63 -2.72
CA ALA A 8 10.05 13.71 -1.80
C ALA A 8 9.80 12.93 -0.51
N LEU A 9 8.59 13.03 0.06
CA LEU A 9 8.20 12.30 1.26
C LEU A 9 8.17 10.78 1.03
N LEU A 10 7.69 10.32 -0.14
CA LEU A 10 7.76 8.90 -0.53
C LEU A 10 9.21 8.40 -0.55
N ASN A 11 10.11 9.15 -1.17
CA ASN A 11 11.53 8.74 -1.26
C ASN A 11 12.22 8.69 0.11
N LEU A 12 11.94 9.66 0.99
CA LEU A 12 12.46 9.65 2.36
C LEU A 12 11.90 8.47 3.17
N ALA A 13 10.60 8.20 3.03
CA ALA A 13 9.95 7.07 3.69
C ALA A 13 10.49 5.71 3.20
N ASP A 14 10.73 5.56 1.89
CA ASP A 14 11.37 4.39 1.30
C ASP A 14 12.76 4.17 1.91
N LEU A 15 13.54 5.25 2.13
CA LEU A 15 14.84 5.19 2.79
C LEU A 15 14.74 4.76 4.25
N ASP A 16 13.77 5.27 5.00
CA ASP A 16 13.54 4.86 6.39
C ASP A 16 13.19 3.38 6.50
N ALA A 17 12.29 2.90 5.64
CA ALA A 17 11.92 1.49 5.61
C ALA A 17 13.15 0.60 5.35
N ARG A 18 13.96 0.96 4.35
CA ARG A 18 15.19 0.23 4.00
C ARG A 18 16.28 0.29 5.07
N THR A 19 16.28 1.32 5.92
CA THR A 19 17.27 1.51 6.98
C THR A 19 16.80 1.03 8.36
N GLY A 20 15.72 0.24 8.41
CA GLY A 20 15.23 -0.35 9.66
C GLY A 20 14.51 0.65 10.57
N ARG A 21 13.97 1.74 10.00
CA ARG A 21 13.18 2.76 10.70
C ARG A 21 11.70 2.73 10.27
N PRO A 22 10.97 1.63 10.47
CA PRO A 22 9.61 1.47 9.95
C PRO A 22 8.60 2.46 10.56
N ARG A 23 8.80 2.92 11.80
CA ARG A 23 7.93 3.94 12.42
C ARG A 23 8.08 5.32 11.75
N ASP A 24 9.31 5.68 11.40
CA ASP A 24 9.61 6.90 10.68
C ASP A 24 9.07 6.84 9.25
N ALA A 25 9.23 5.67 8.60
CA ALA A 25 8.66 5.39 7.29
C ALA A 25 7.13 5.57 7.29
N LEU A 26 6.41 4.98 8.25
CA LEU A 26 4.96 5.13 8.40
C LEU A 26 4.54 6.60 8.55
N THR A 27 5.30 7.37 9.33
CA THR A 27 5.05 8.81 9.53
C THR A 27 5.21 9.58 8.22
N ARG A 28 6.29 9.31 7.47
CA ARG A 28 6.56 10.00 6.19
C ARG A 28 5.62 9.54 5.08
N TYR A 29 5.25 8.26 4.99
CA TYR A 29 4.23 7.80 4.05
C TYR A 29 2.86 8.42 4.36
N ARG A 30 2.52 8.66 5.64
CA ARG A 30 1.29 9.40 5.99
C ARG A 30 1.32 10.83 5.45
N ALA A 31 2.42 11.54 5.68
CA ALA A 31 2.58 12.89 5.17
C ALA A 31 2.54 12.91 3.63
N ALA A 32 3.14 11.91 2.96
CA ALA A 32 3.08 11.77 1.50
C ALA A 32 1.65 11.53 1.01
N LEU A 33 0.86 10.71 1.72
CA LEU A 33 -0.54 10.46 1.42
C LEU A 33 -1.37 11.75 1.50
N ASP A 34 -1.18 12.54 2.55
CA ASP A 34 -1.92 13.79 2.75
C ASP A 34 -1.53 14.85 1.71
N ALA A 35 -0.22 14.95 1.38
CA ALA A 35 0.26 15.81 0.30
C ALA A 35 -0.27 15.37 -1.07
N GLY A 36 -0.30 14.06 -1.36
CA GLY A 36 -0.85 13.50 -2.59
C GLY A 36 -2.33 13.81 -2.76
N ARG A 37 -3.12 13.68 -1.68
CA ARG A 37 -4.54 14.08 -1.67
C ARG A 37 -4.74 15.56 -1.93
N ALA A 38 -3.97 16.42 -1.27
CA ALA A 38 -4.02 17.87 -1.48
C ALA A 38 -3.63 18.27 -2.91
N ALA A 39 -2.75 17.48 -3.56
CA ALA A 39 -2.33 17.68 -4.93
C ALA A 39 -3.30 17.10 -5.99
N GLY A 40 -4.30 16.30 -5.58
CA GLY A 40 -5.08 15.48 -6.51
C GLY A 40 -4.24 14.39 -7.23
N ASP A 41 -3.09 14.01 -6.69
CA ASP A 41 -2.20 13.02 -7.27
C ASP A 41 -2.60 11.61 -6.82
N LEU A 42 -3.45 10.97 -7.61
CA LEU A 42 -3.92 9.59 -7.37
C LEU A 42 -2.76 8.59 -7.36
N TYR A 43 -1.73 8.80 -8.16
CA TYR A 43 -0.57 7.91 -8.19
C TYR A 43 0.19 7.98 -6.86
N ALA A 44 0.54 9.18 -6.40
CA ALA A 44 1.23 9.37 -5.12
C ALA A 44 0.39 8.85 -3.94
N THR A 45 -0.93 9.11 -3.98
CA THR A 45 -1.88 8.64 -2.97
C THR A 45 -1.91 7.11 -2.91
N GLY A 46 -2.05 6.43 -4.06
CA GLY A 46 -2.08 4.97 -4.15
C GLY A 46 -0.75 4.34 -3.73
N ARG A 47 0.39 4.90 -4.16
CA ARG A 47 1.73 4.47 -3.75
C ARG A 47 1.92 4.59 -2.25
N ALA A 48 1.51 5.70 -1.64
CA ALA A 48 1.63 5.91 -0.21
C ALA A 48 0.80 4.89 0.59
N MET A 49 -0.45 4.63 0.19
CA MET A 49 -1.30 3.63 0.85
C MET A 49 -0.67 2.23 0.82
N GLU A 50 -0.17 1.82 -0.35
CA GLU A 50 0.49 0.54 -0.49
C GLU A 50 1.79 0.43 0.32
N SER A 51 2.60 1.50 0.34
CA SER A 51 3.81 1.53 1.15
C SER A 51 3.50 1.41 2.64
N VAL A 52 2.47 2.08 3.14
CA VAL A 52 2.00 1.91 4.53
C VAL A 52 1.60 0.46 4.80
N GLY A 53 0.85 -0.17 3.89
CA GLY A 53 0.48 -1.57 4.01
C GLY A 53 1.68 -2.50 4.06
N SER A 54 2.69 -2.24 3.23
CA SER A 54 3.93 -3.02 3.19
C SER A 54 4.74 -2.89 4.48
N THR A 55 4.86 -1.68 5.02
CA THR A 55 5.56 -1.48 6.30
C THR A 55 4.84 -2.16 7.46
N TYR A 56 3.49 -2.18 7.48
CA TYR A 56 2.77 -2.96 8.49
C TYR A 56 2.96 -4.47 8.32
N ALA A 57 3.02 -4.97 7.07
CA ALA A 57 3.29 -6.38 6.81
C ALA A 57 4.69 -6.79 7.30
N GLU A 58 5.71 -5.96 7.07
CA GLU A 58 7.07 -6.14 7.59
C GLU A 58 7.13 -6.13 9.12
N LEU A 59 6.27 -5.34 9.77
CA LEU A 59 6.12 -5.31 11.23
C LEU A 59 5.28 -6.47 11.80
N GLY A 60 4.72 -7.34 10.95
CA GLY A 60 3.84 -8.44 11.36
C GLY A 60 2.41 -8.02 11.71
N ASP A 61 2.04 -6.74 11.53
CA ASP A 61 0.66 -6.27 11.72
C ASP A 61 -0.15 -6.51 10.45
N TYR A 62 -0.46 -7.78 10.20
CA TYR A 62 -1.16 -8.21 8.99
C TYR A 62 -2.59 -7.66 8.90
N HIS A 63 -3.21 -7.31 10.03
CA HIS A 63 -4.52 -6.68 10.06
C HIS A 63 -4.45 -5.28 9.44
N ARG A 64 -3.58 -4.40 9.96
CA ARG A 64 -3.40 -3.06 9.37
C ARG A 64 -2.84 -3.12 7.96
N ALA A 65 -1.95 -4.07 7.66
CA ALA A 65 -1.47 -4.27 6.30
C ALA A 65 -2.62 -4.53 5.32
N SER A 66 -3.54 -5.44 5.67
CA SER A 66 -4.71 -5.74 4.84
C SER A 66 -5.67 -4.56 4.67
N ASP A 67 -5.89 -3.75 5.72
CA ASP A 67 -6.69 -2.52 5.61
C ASP A 67 -6.08 -1.55 4.59
N TRP A 68 -4.77 -1.27 4.70
CA TRP A 68 -4.07 -0.35 3.81
C TRP A 68 -4.02 -0.82 2.36
N TYR A 69 -3.76 -2.12 2.14
CA TYR A 69 -3.84 -2.69 0.79
C TYR A 69 -5.26 -2.66 0.23
N GLY A 70 -6.29 -2.90 1.03
CA GLY A 70 -7.69 -2.78 0.61
C GLY A 70 -8.05 -1.36 0.17
N ARG A 71 -7.56 -0.33 0.88
CA ARG A 71 -7.77 1.07 0.51
C ARG A 71 -7.06 1.43 -0.80
N ALA A 72 -5.83 0.97 -0.98
CA ALA A 72 -5.12 1.12 -2.25
C ALA A 72 -5.87 0.43 -3.40
N LEU A 73 -6.36 -0.79 -3.17
CA LEU A 73 -7.09 -1.57 -4.18
C LEU A 73 -8.40 -0.88 -4.58
N ALA A 74 -9.17 -0.38 -3.61
CA ALA A 74 -10.40 0.36 -3.89
C ALA A 74 -10.14 1.56 -4.82
N GLN A 75 -9.03 2.28 -4.61
CA GLN A 75 -8.66 3.37 -5.52
C GLN A 75 -8.31 2.86 -6.92
N ARG A 76 -7.45 1.84 -7.03
CA ARG A 76 -7.01 1.29 -8.33
C ARG A 76 -8.18 0.74 -9.16
N LEU A 77 -9.14 0.09 -8.50
CA LEU A 77 -10.39 -0.37 -9.12
C LEU A 77 -11.19 0.79 -9.74
N THR A 78 -11.24 1.96 -9.09
CA THR A 78 -11.92 3.14 -9.67
C THR A 78 -11.19 3.73 -10.86
N GLN A 79 -9.89 3.44 -11.02
CA GLN A 79 -9.06 3.92 -12.13
C GLN A 79 -8.94 2.90 -13.28
N GLY A 80 -9.37 1.65 -13.08
CA GLY A 80 -9.27 0.57 -14.07
C GLY A 80 -7.84 0.10 -14.33
N GLU A 81 -6.95 0.23 -13.32
CA GLU A 81 -5.53 -0.08 -13.43
C GLU A 81 -5.26 -1.57 -13.16
N ARG A 82 -5.67 -2.44 -14.10
CA ARG A 82 -5.68 -3.91 -13.96
C ARG A 82 -4.38 -4.53 -13.42
N ALA A 83 -3.23 -4.08 -13.90
CA ALA A 83 -1.93 -4.60 -13.44
C ALA A 83 -1.67 -4.28 -11.96
N ASP A 84 -2.06 -3.08 -11.51
CA ASP A 84 -1.92 -2.67 -10.11
C ASP A 84 -2.97 -3.34 -9.20
N GLU A 85 -4.17 -3.58 -9.72
CA GLU A 85 -5.20 -4.37 -9.05
C GLU A 85 -4.71 -5.80 -8.77
N ALA A 86 -4.23 -6.51 -9.80
CA ALA A 86 -3.72 -7.88 -9.68
C ALA A 86 -2.59 -7.97 -8.64
N ARG A 87 -1.68 -6.99 -8.67
CA ARG A 87 -0.57 -6.89 -7.73
C ARG A 87 -1.05 -6.64 -6.29
N LEU A 88 -2.05 -5.80 -6.07
CA LEU A 88 -2.63 -5.55 -4.74
C LEU A 88 -3.42 -6.76 -4.22
N TYR A 89 -4.13 -7.48 -5.09
CA TYR A 89 -4.72 -8.77 -4.74
C TYR A 89 -3.65 -9.77 -4.30
N GLY A 90 -2.50 -9.84 -4.97
CA GLY A 90 -1.39 -10.71 -4.54
C GLY A 90 -0.84 -10.31 -3.16
N ARG A 91 -0.68 -9.01 -2.90
CA ARG A 91 -0.27 -8.50 -1.58
C ARG A 91 -1.28 -8.84 -0.48
N LEU A 92 -2.58 -8.69 -0.75
CA LEU A 92 -3.65 -9.12 0.14
C LEU A 92 -3.59 -10.64 0.40
N GLY A 93 -3.45 -11.43 -0.66
CA GLY A 93 -3.29 -12.88 -0.58
C GLY A 93 -2.16 -13.27 0.36
N ALA A 94 -1.00 -12.62 0.26
CA ALA A 94 0.14 -12.86 1.12
C ALA A 94 -0.16 -12.53 2.59
N VAL A 95 -0.67 -11.32 2.89
CA VAL A 95 -0.94 -10.93 4.29
C VAL A 95 -2.06 -11.75 4.93
N HIS A 96 -3.07 -12.17 4.17
CA HIS A 96 -4.09 -13.09 4.67
C HIS A 96 -3.52 -14.48 4.94
N SER A 97 -2.61 -14.99 4.10
CA SER A 97 -1.89 -16.24 4.37
C SER A 97 -1.09 -16.17 5.67
N TYR A 98 -0.32 -15.10 5.87
CA TYR A 98 0.45 -14.91 7.11
C TYR A 98 -0.44 -14.76 8.35
N ALA A 99 -1.62 -14.18 8.20
CA ALA A 99 -2.61 -14.05 9.27
C ALA A 99 -3.41 -15.34 9.54
N GLY A 100 -3.15 -16.45 8.84
CA GLY A 100 -3.93 -17.70 8.95
C GLY A 100 -5.34 -17.62 8.36
N ARG A 101 -5.65 -16.55 7.61
CA ARG A 101 -6.97 -16.29 6.99
C ARG A 101 -7.04 -16.91 5.60
N TYR A 102 -6.90 -18.23 5.51
CA TYR A 102 -6.70 -18.95 4.25
C TYR A 102 -7.85 -18.81 3.25
N GLY A 103 -9.10 -18.68 3.72
CA GLY A 103 -10.25 -18.46 2.84
C GLY A 103 -10.20 -17.11 2.12
N GLU A 104 -9.79 -16.05 2.81
CA GLU A 104 -9.55 -14.73 2.21
C GLU A 104 -8.31 -14.75 1.32
N ALA A 105 -7.24 -15.42 1.76
CA ALA A 105 -6.02 -15.57 0.97
C ALA A 105 -6.30 -16.21 -0.40
N LEU A 106 -7.01 -17.34 -0.41
CA LEU A 106 -7.36 -18.05 -1.65
C LEU A 106 -8.17 -17.17 -2.62
N ARG A 107 -9.14 -16.40 -2.11
CA ARG A 107 -9.92 -15.47 -2.94
C ARG A 107 -9.02 -14.41 -3.57
N ASN A 108 -8.14 -13.81 -2.78
CA ASN A 108 -7.22 -12.79 -3.25
C ASN A 108 -6.19 -13.33 -4.25
N TRP A 109 -5.63 -14.52 -4.02
CA TRP A 109 -4.71 -15.15 -4.99
C TRP A 109 -5.40 -15.48 -6.33
N ARG A 110 -6.66 -15.93 -6.30
CA ARG A 110 -7.43 -16.15 -7.53
C ARG A 110 -7.70 -14.85 -8.29
N ALA A 111 -8.06 -13.79 -7.59
CA ALA A 111 -8.25 -12.48 -8.19
C ALA A 111 -6.95 -11.95 -8.82
N ALA A 112 -5.82 -12.14 -8.14
CA ALA A 112 -4.50 -11.78 -8.66
C ALA A 112 -4.13 -12.54 -9.95
N ALA A 113 -4.46 -13.83 -10.03
CA ALA A 113 -4.17 -14.68 -11.18
C ALA A 113 -5.11 -14.45 -12.38
N ALA A 114 -6.23 -13.74 -12.17
CA ALA A 114 -7.24 -13.47 -13.21
C ALA A 114 -7.08 -12.12 -13.90
N GLY A 115 -6.24 -11.23 -13.36
CA GLY A 115 -5.93 -9.91 -13.93
C GLY A 115 -4.76 -9.94 -14.90
#